data_AF-A0A0S8DLR2-F1
#
_entry.id   AF-A0A0S8DLR2-F1
#
_cell.length_a   1.000
_cell.length_b   1.000
_cell.length_c   1.000
_cell.angle_alpha   90.00
_cell.angle_beta   90.00
_cell.angle_gamma   90.00
#
_symmetry.space_group_name_H-M   'P 1'
#
loop_
_entity.id
_entity.type
_entity.pdbx_description
1 polymer ?
#
loop_
_entity_poly.entity_id
_entity_poly.type
_entity_poly.pdbx_seq_one_letter_code
_entity_poly.pdbx_strand_id
1 'polypeptide(L)' 'MSAAAEAESITLRNRKPLAPPFHRHIAKSRLMDKTCRVGQSVIIYDVIATEPAGEVRVTRKTRFQFE' A
#
# COMPACT_ATOMS: atom_id res chain seq x y z
N MET A 1 -21.94 -8.72 -3.36
CA MET A 1 -20.74 -8.08 -2.79
C MET A 1 -19.61 -8.27 -3.79
N SER A 2 -19.16 -7.20 -4.44
CA SER A 2 -18.00 -7.30 -5.35
C SER A 2 -16.74 -7.40 -4.49
N ALA A 3 -15.99 -8.50 -4.63
CA ALA A 3 -14.69 -8.60 -3.99
C ALA A 3 -13.74 -7.59 -4.68
N ALA A 4 -13.02 -6.78 -3.90
CA ALA A 4 -12.04 -5.86 -4.45
C ALA A 4 -11.02 -6.61 -5.32
N ALA A 5 -10.64 -6.03 -6.46
CA ALA A 5 -9.66 -6.64 -7.37
C ALA A 5 -8.31 -6.83 -6.65
N GLU A 6 -7.55 -7.86 -7.00
CA GLU A 6 -6.21 -8.03 -6.46
C GLU A 6 -5.27 -6.93 -6.97
N ALA A 7 -4.49 -6.34 -6.06
CA ALA A 7 -3.52 -5.33 -6.41
C ALA A 7 -2.34 -5.96 -7.15
N GLU A 8 -2.08 -5.51 -8.37
CA GLU A 8 -0.85 -5.76 -9.11
C GLU A 8 0.29 -4.94 -8.51
N SER A 9 0.03 -3.66 -8.25
CA SER A 9 0.98 -2.80 -7.56
C SER A 9 0.29 -1.75 -6.69
N ILE A 10 1.01 -1.26 -5.69
CA ILE A 10 0.64 -0.06 -4.92
C ILE A 10 1.87 0.81 -4.72
N THR A 11 1.65 2.13 -4.73
CA THR A 11 2.71 3.11 -4.47
C THR A 11 2.44 3.83 -3.16
N LEU A 12 3.46 3.82 -2.30
CA LEU A 12 3.44 4.40 -0.96
C LEU A 12 4.41 5.58 -0.90
N ARG A 13 3.90 6.76 -0.54
CA ARG A 13 4.73 7.96 -0.35
C ARG A 13 5.05 8.19 1.11
N ASN A 14 6.33 8.35 1.44
CA ASN A 14 6.75 8.65 2.81
C ASN A 14 6.40 10.09 3.22
N ARG A 15 5.63 10.26 4.29
CA ARG A 15 5.36 11.57 4.91
C ARG A 15 6.45 12.03 5.88
N LYS A 16 7.33 11.12 6.31
CA LYS A 16 8.42 11.37 7.27
C LYS A 16 9.75 10.92 6.65
N PRO A 17 10.42 11.75 5.84
CA PRO A 17 11.60 11.36 5.08
C PRO A 17 12.80 10.93 5.95
N LEU A 18 12.87 11.41 7.20
CA LEU A 18 13.90 11.02 8.17
C LEU A 18 13.60 9.70 8.90
N ALA A 19 12.45 9.07 8.63
CA ALA A 19 12.10 7.83 9.29
C ALA A 19 13.01 6.68 8.83
N PRO A 20 13.44 5.80 9.75
CA PRO A 20 14.24 4.63 9.42
C PRO A 20 13.61 3.73 8.33
N PRO A 21 14.41 3.09 7.47
CA PRO A 21 13.91 2.31 6.34
C PRO A 21 13.08 1.08 6.74
N PHE A 22 13.21 0.59 7.97
CA PHE A 22 12.45 -0.59 8.45
C PHE A 22 10.93 -0.38 8.39
N HIS A 23 10.45 0.87 8.39
CA HIS A 23 9.03 1.18 8.27
C HIS A 23 8.42 0.64 6.97
N ARG A 24 9.20 0.43 5.91
CA ARG A 24 8.74 -0.24 4.68
C ARG A 24 8.22 -1.65 4.97
N HIS A 25 8.89 -2.41 5.83
CA HIS A 25 8.48 -3.76 6.20
C HIS A 25 7.20 -3.74 7.06
N ILE A 26 7.09 -2.78 7.98
CA ILE A 26 5.88 -2.59 8.80
C ILE A 26 4.69 -2.22 7.93
N ALA A 27 4.87 -1.31 6.96
CA ALA A 27 3.82 -0.92 6.04
C ALA A 27 3.32 -2.10 5.20
N LYS A 28 4.24 -2.90 4.63
CA LYS A 28 3.91 -4.14 3.91
C LYS A 28 3.11 -5.10 4.77
N SER A 29 3.59 -5.39 5.99
CA SER A 29 2.93 -6.32 6.91
C SER A 29 1.53 -5.84 7.30
N ARG A 30 1.33 -4.54 7.52
CA ARG A 30 0.01 -3.98 7.88
C ARG A 30 -1.01 -3.99 6.75
N LEU A 31 -0.55 -3.94 5.51
CA LEU A 31 -1.40 -3.94 4.31
C LEU A 31 -1.66 -5.34 3.77
N MET A 32 -0.78 -6.31 4.02
CA MET A 32 -0.92 -7.69 3.53
C MET A 32 -2.29 -8.28 3.89
N ASP A 33 -2.94 -8.91 2.90
CA ASP A 33 -4.26 -9.53 2.98
C ASP A 33 -5.41 -8.57 3.33
N LYS A 34 -5.19 -7.26 3.22
CA LYS A 34 -6.22 -6.21 3.42
C LYS A 34 -6.51 -5.46 2.12
N THR A 35 -7.63 -4.75 2.11
CA THR A 35 -7.91 -3.78 1.06
C THR A 35 -7.28 -2.43 1.35
N CYS A 36 -6.90 -1.71 0.29
CA CYS A 36 -6.51 -0.32 0.38
C CYS A 36 -6.93 0.46 -0.87
N ARG A 37 -6.96 1.78 -0.73
CA ARG A 37 -7.26 2.73 -1.81
C ARG A 37 -6.39 3.98 -1.68
N VAL A 38 -6.31 4.75 -2.76
CA VAL A 38 -5.61 6.04 -2.77
C VAL A 38 -6.15 6.97 -1.67
N GLY A 39 -5.24 7.69 -1.00
CA GLY A 39 -5.53 8.59 0.12
C GLY A 39 -5.54 7.91 1.50
N GLN A 40 -5.46 6.57 1.57
CA GLN A 40 -5.33 5.88 2.84
C GLN A 40 -3.90 5.99 3.39
N SER A 41 -3.77 6.29 4.68
CA SER A 41 -2.49 6.27 5.38
C SER A 41 -2.20 4.95 6.08
N VAL A 42 -0.93 4.53 6.07
CA VAL A 42 -0.41 3.40 6.85
C VAL A 42 0.92 3.80 7.49
N ILE A 43 0.97 3.84 8.83
CA ILE A 43 2.14 4.31 9.59
C ILE A 43 2.52 5.74 9.12
N ILE A 44 3.64 5.87 8.41
CA ILE A 44 4.19 7.11 7.88
C ILE A 44 3.95 7.26 6.38
N TYR A 45 3.34 6.28 5.72
CA TYR A 45 3.11 6.29 4.28
C TYR A 45 1.67 6.64 3.94
N ASP A 46 1.46 7.28 2.79
CA ASP A 46 0.16 7.39 2.14
C ASP A 46 0.14 6.54 0.87
N VAL A 47 -0.97 5.84 0.63
CA VAL A 47 -1.24 5.19 -0.66
C VAL A 47 -1.56 6.28 -1.67
N ILE A 48 -0.69 6.47 -2.65
CA ILE A 48 -0.85 7.50 -3.67
C ILE A 48 -1.28 6.94 -5.04
N ALA A 49 -1.07 5.64 -5.27
CA ALA A 49 -1.52 4.94 -6.46
C ALA A 49 -1.80 3.47 -6.16
N THR A 50 -2.75 2.90 -6.89
CA THR A 50 -3.06 1.47 -6.91
C THR A 50 -3.23 1.01 -8.36
N GLU A 51 -2.81 -0.22 -8.65
CA GLU A 51 -3.07 -0.89 -9.92
C GLU A 51 -3.78 -2.22 -9.65
N PRO A 52 -5.03 -2.42 -10.13
CA PRO A 52 -5.86 -1.44 -10.84
C PRO A 52 -6.24 -0.23 -9.96
N ALA A 53 -6.67 0.86 -10.61
CA ALA A 53 -7.13 2.04 -9.88
C ALA A 53 -8.40 1.73 -9.07
N GLY A 54 -8.48 2.26 -7.85
CA GLY A 54 -9.63 2.11 -6.97
C GLY A 54 -9.27 1.38 -5.66
N GLU A 55 -10.26 0.70 -5.09
CA GLU A 55 -10.03 -0.18 -3.94
C GLU A 55 -9.51 -1.53 -4.42
N VAL A 56 -8.37 -1.95 -3.87
CA VAL A 56 -7.69 -3.18 -4.25
C VAL A 56 -7.32 -4.00 -3.03
N ARG A 57 -7.31 -5.33 -3.16
CA ARG A 57 -6.84 -6.27 -2.14
C ARG A 57 -5.35 -6.52 -2.32
N VAL A 58 -4.57 -6.18 -1.31
CA VAL A 58 -3.13 -6.44 -1.27
C VAL A 58 -2.89 -7.91 -0.98
N THR A 59 -2.07 -8.55 -1.80
CA THR A 59 -1.70 -9.96 -1.66
C THR A 59 -0.18 -10.13 -1.72
N ARG A 60 0.29 -11.37 -1.60
CA ARG A 60 1.72 -11.70 -1.76
C ARG A 60 2.26 -11.40 -3.17
N LYS A 61 1.39 -11.29 -4.17
CA LYS A 61 1.77 -10.96 -5.56
C LYS A 61 1.91 -9.46 -5.80
N THR A 62 1.37 -8.64 -4.90
CA THR A 62 1.36 -7.18 -5.05
C THR A 62 2.77 -6.60 -4.98
N ARG A 63 3.14 -5.84 -6.00
CA ARG A 63 4.40 -5.08 -6.02
C ARG A 63 4.24 -3.80 -5.22
N PHE A 64 5.09 -3.61 -4.21
CA PHE A 64 5.13 -2.37 -3.44
C PHE A 64 6.20 -1.44 -3.99
N GLN A 65 5.79 -0.23 -4.36
CA GLN A 65 6.68 0.87 -4.73
C GLN A 65 6.72 1.88 -3.58
N PHE A 66 7.90 2.45 -3.31
CA PHE A 66 8.09 3.44 -2.24
C PHE A 66 8.74 4.68 -2.82
N GLU A 67 8.04 5.81 -2.68
CA GLU A 67 8.52 7.17 -2.99
C GLU A 67 8.95 7.89 -1.71
#